data_AF-A0A9D8QXE4-F1
#
_entry.id   AF-A0A9D8QXE4-F1
#
_cell.length_a   1.000
_cell.length_b   1.000
_cell.length_c   1.000
_cell.angle_alpha   90.00
_cell.angle_beta   90.00
_cell.angle_gamma   90.00
#
_symmetry.space_group_name_H-M   'P 1'
#
loop_
_entity.id
_entity.type
_entity.pdbx_description
1 polymer ?
#
loop_
_entity_poly.entity_id
_entity_poly.type
_entity_poly.pdbx_seq_one_letter_code
_entity_poly.pdbx_strand_id
1 'polypeptide(L)'
;MSKKLLAVFLVVLLMTSVFALSACKKNAKTSEPDDGTSITTSAENSQTAETSASDEETSFSDEPQSSGNQGTGEDPVIVTVTGIELFTAPAKTEYAYGEELDTTGAAITVLYSNDTNEQESVTAEMVTGYNAEQAGEQTLTVTYGEFTATFNVTVAARIPELVSTALTAPAKTEYAYGDALDLSGAKITYTYDDETTTEVAVAAEMVTGYNAEQAGEQTLTVTYGEFSATFTVTVAARIPELVSTALTAPAKTEYAYGDALDLSGAKITYTYDDETTTEVAVTAEMVTGYSSITLGEQTVTVTYGEFGATFTVTVFVPSGTDPYAYDCY
;
A
#
# COMPACT_ATOMS: atom_id res chain seq x y z
N MET A 1 -26.85 21.63 11.48
CA MET A 1 -27.16 21.73 10.03
C MET A 1 -28.49 22.42 9.86
N SER A 2 -28.47 23.70 9.50
CA SER A 2 -29.66 24.54 9.37
C SER A 2 -30.31 24.33 8.01
N LYS A 3 -31.65 24.45 7.95
CA LYS A 3 -32.50 24.38 6.74
C LYS A 3 -32.11 25.35 5.61
N LYS A 4 -31.07 26.18 5.81
CA LYS A 4 -30.48 27.14 4.86
C LYS A 4 -29.77 26.51 3.66
N LEU A 5 -29.43 25.21 3.69
CA LEU A 5 -28.71 24.57 2.58
C LEU A 5 -29.63 23.91 1.52
N LEU A 6 -30.92 23.76 1.81
CA LEU A 6 -31.82 22.94 0.98
C LEU A 6 -32.44 23.69 -0.21
N ALA A 7 -32.54 25.02 -0.17
CA ALA A 7 -33.16 25.80 -1.24
C ALA A 7 -32.21 26.13 -2.40
N VAL A 8 -30.92 26.30 -2.11
CA VAL A 8 -29.87 26.53 -3.13
C VAL A 8 -29.54 25.23 -3.89
N PHE A 9 -29.75 24.07 -3.24
CA PHE A 9 -29.53 22.76 -3.85
C PHE A 9 -30.51 22.43 -4.99
N LEU A 10 -31.68 23.08 -5.04
CA LEU A 10 -32.73 22.74 -6.01
C LEU A 10 -32.55 23.44 -7.38
N VAL A 11 -31.83 24.57 -7.43
CA VAL A 11 -31.61 25.32 -8.67
C VAL A 11 -30.47 24.71 -9.51
N VAL A 12 -29.48 24.09 -8.87
CA VAL A 12 -28.35 23.45 -9.57
C VAL A 12 -28.70 22.04 -10.09
N LEU A 13 -29.68 21.35 -9.47
CA LEU A 13 -30.01 19.96 -9.81
C LEU A 13 -30.87 19.79 -11.08
N LEU A 14 -31.46 20.86 -11.62
CA LEU A 14 -32.33 20.79 -12.80
C LEU A 14 -31.61 20.96 -14.15
N MET A 15 -30.29 21.22 -14.16
CA MET A 15 -29.52 21.46 -15.40
C MET A 15 -28.57 20.32 -15.82
N THR A 16 -28.50 19.21 -15.07
CA THR A 16 -27.64 18.05 -15.42
C THR A 16 -28.39 16.79 -15.86
N SER A 17 -29.66 16.93 -16.26
CA SER A 17 -30.46 15.81 -16.80
C SER A 17 -30.31 15.65 -18.33
N VAL A 18 -29.10 15.40 -18.84
CA VAL A 18 -28.89 14.70 -20.11
C VAL A 18 -27.54 13.98 -20.04
N PHE A 19 -27.55 12.68 -19.75
CA PHE A 19 -26.72 11.63 -20.38
C PHE A 19 -26.84 10.35 -19.55
N ALA A 20 -27.90 9.58 -19.79
CA ALA A 20 -27.94 8.17 -19.49
C ALA A 20 -28.68 7.45 -20.61
N LEU A 21 -27.93 6.76 -21.48
CA LEU A 21 -28.17 5.39 -21.95
C LEU A 21 -27.18 5.10 -23.10
N SER A 22 -26.31 4.12 -22.91
CA SER A 22 -26.33 2.92 -23.77
C SER A 22 -25.26 1.94 -23.29
N ALA A 23 -25.70 0.92 -22.56
CA ALA A 23 -24.98 -0.34 -22.47
C ALA A 23 -25.48 -1.23 -23.62
N CYS A 24 -24.56 -1.78 -24.41
CA CYS A 24 -24.83 -3.06 -25.07
C CYS A 24 -23.53 -3.85 -25.24
N LYS A 25 -23.54 -5.03 -24.60
CA LYS A 25 -22.51 -6.06 -24.60
C LYS A 25 -22.72 -6.94 -25.84
N LYS A 26 -21.65 -7.25 -26.60
CA LYS A 26 -21.56 -8.47 -27.41
C LYS A 26 -20.11 -8.92 -27.56
N ASN A 27 -19.85 -10.12 -27.04
CA ASN A 27 -18.65 -10.93 -27.23
C ASN A 27 -18.56 -11.46 -28.67
N ALA A 28 -17.32 -11.57 -29.17
CA ALA A 28 -16.71 -12.73 -29.86
C ALA A 28 -15.41 -12.22 -30.54
N LYS A 29 -14.32 -12.94 -30.77
CA LYS A 29 -13.70 -14.21 -30.34
C LYS A 29 -12.45 -14.31 -31.23
N THR A 30 -11.34 -14.85 -30.72
CA THR A 30 -10.17 -15.39 -31.48
C THR A 30 -9.34 -14.34 -32.27
N SER A 31 -8.01 -14.36 -32.31
CA SER A 31 -7.10 -15.49 -32.52
C SER A 31 -5.64 -15.12 -32.18
N GLU A 32 -4.95 -16.04 -31.52
CA GLU A 32 -3.54 -16.44 -31.70
C GLU A 32 -3.42 -17.78 -30.94
N PRO A 33 -2.58 -18.77 -31.35
CA PRO A 33 -1.25 -18.58 -31.93
C PRO A 33 -0.99 -19.37 -33.21
N ASP A 34 0.03 -18.93 -33.96
CA ASP A 34 0.61 -19.65 -35.10
C ASP A 34 1.98 -20.25 -34.72
N ASP A 35 2.32 -21.30 -35.46
CA ASP A 35 3.45 -22.23 -35.38
C ASP A 35 3.51 -23.14 -34.15
N GLY A 36 3.48 -24.47 -34.27
CA GLY A 36 3.73 -25.29 -35.44
C GLY A 36 4.69 -26.41 -35.05
N THR A 37 4.12 -27.61 -34.88
CA THR A 37 4.63 -28.91 -35.36
C THR A 37 6.11 -29.27 -35.08
N SER A 38 6.51 -30.42 -34.57
CA SER A 38 5.90 -31.62 -33.98
C SER A 38 7.06 -32.58 -33.69
N ILE A 39 7.01 -33.33 -32.57
CA ILE A 39 7.37 -34.76 -32.37
C ILE A 39 8.72 -35.23 -33.01
N THR A 40 9.67 -35.84 -32.31
CA THR A 40 9.54 -37.22 -31.79
C THR A 40 10.69 -37.67 -30.89
N THR A 41 10.31 -38.55 -29.95
CA THR A 41 10.98 -39.81 -29.53
C THR A 41 12.24 -39.80 -28.65
N SER A 42 12.02 -40.50 -27.53
CA SER A 42 12.83 -41.60 -26.98
C SER A 42 13.90 -41.30 -25.93
N ALA A 43 13.61 -41.88 -24.76
CA ALA A 43 14.50 -42.42 -23.74
C ALA A 43 15.92 -42.78 -24.20
N GLU A 44 16.92 -42.49 -23.38
CA GLU A 44 17.67 -43.47 -22.56
C GLU A 44 18.84 -42.80 -21.82
N ASN A 45 19.43 -43.57 -20.89
CA ASN A 45 20.73 -43.41 -20.22
C ASN A 45 20.72 -42.57 -18.92
N SER A 46 20.75 -43.11 -17.68
CA SER A 46 21.41 -44.28 -17.08
C SER A 46 22.95 -44.28 -17.11
N GLN A 47 23.51 -43.93 -15.96
CA GLN A 47 24.57 -44.64 -15.22
C GLN A 47 25.99 -44.84 -15.82
N THR A 48 26.96 -44.37 -15.03
CA THR A 48 28.30 -44.91 -14.69
C THR A 48 29.50 -44.89 -15.65
N ALA A 49 30.60 -44.38 -15.06
CA ALA A 49 31.94 -44.95 -14.91
C ALA A 49 32.91 -45.03 -16.10
N GLU A 50 34.10 -44.45 -15.88
CA GLU A 50 35.39 -44.86 -16.43
C GLU A 50 36.28 -45.23 -15.21
N THR A 51 36.56 -46.50 -14.93
CA THR A 51 37.64 -47.37 -15.46
C THR A 51 39.06 -46.90 -15.18
N SER A 52 39.76 -47.67 -14.35
CA SER A 52 41.07 -48.26 -14.69
C SER A 52 41.36 -49.41 -13.72
N ALA A 53 41.48 -50.60 -14.30
CA ALA A 53 41.90 -51.83 -13.64
C ALA A 53 43.40 -52.04 -13.82
N SER A 54 44.03 -52.71 -12.86
CA SER A 54 45.09 -53.67 -13.15
C SER A 54 45.21 -54.63 -11.97
N ASP A 55 44.74 -55.85 -12.20
CA ASP A 55 45.00 -57.03 -11.39
C ASP A 55 46.47 -57.44 -11.51
N GLU A 56 47.08 -57.89 -10.41
CA GLU A 56 48.10 -58.93 -10.47
C GLU A 56 47.96 -59.86 -9.26
N GLU A 57 47.46 -61.06 -9.55
CA GLU A 57 47.54 -62.23 -8.66
C GLU A 57 48.98 -62.74 -8.58
N THR A 58 49.46 -63.07 -7.38
CA THR A 58 50.30 -64.26 -7.19
C THR A 58 50.08 -64.85 -5.80
N SER A 59 49.54 -66.07 -5.76
CA SER A 59 49.61 -66.95 -4.60
C SER A 59 51.01 -67.57 -4.52
N PHE A 60 51.63 -67.61 -3.34
CA PHE A 60 52.67 -68.60 -3.05
C PHE A 60 52.66 -68.95 -1.56
N SER A 61 52.33 -70.22 -1.30
CA SER A 61 52.49 -70.93 -0.04
C SER A 61 53.96 -71.25 0.22
N ASP A 62 54.45 -71.04 1.44
CA ASP A 62 55.52 -71.85 2.03
C ASP A 62 55.59 -71.63 3.57
N GLU A 63 55.26 -72.68 4.32
CA GLU A 63 55.78 -72.94 5.67
C GLU A 63 57.23 -73.44 5.50
N PRO A 64 58.18 -73.12 6.41
CA PRO A 64 58.37 -74.03 7.54
C PRO A 64 58.92 -73.44 8.85
N GLN A 65 58.52 -74.14 9.93
CA GLN A 65 59.30 -74.58 11.11
C GLN A 65 59.95 -73.55 12.06
N SER A 66 59.31 -73.47 13.22
CA SER A 66 59.87 -73.56 14.59
C SER A 66 61.39 -73.81 14.73
N SER A 67 62.06 -72.89 15.43
CA SER A 67 63.19 -73.17 16.29
C SER A 67 63.13 -72.23 17.50
N GLY A 68 63.10 -72.81 18.70
CA GLY A 68 62.79 -72.11 19.93
C GLY A 68 63.89 -71.17 20.44
N ASN A 69 63.46 -70.26 21.31
CA ASN A 69 64.26 -69.80 22.43
C ASN A 69 63.34 -69.46 23.60
N GLN A 70 63.61 -70.04 24.77
CA GLN A 70 62.91 -69.74 26.01
C GLN A 70 63.32 -68.34 26.49
N GLY A 71 62.36 -67.41 26.49
CA GLY A 71 62.42 -66.17 27.25
C GLY A 71 61.26 -66.17 28.23
N THR A 72 61.55 -65.88 29.50
CA THR A 72 60.59 -65.75 30.60
C THR A 72 59.46 -64.80 30.22
N GLY A 73 58.28 -65.35 29.92
CA GLY A 73 57.08 -64.56 29.66
C GLY A 73 56.52 -64.04 30.96
N GLU A 74 56.76 -62.76 31.24
CA GLU A 74 55.77 -62.00 32.00
C GLU A 74 54.51 -61.96 31.12
N ASP A 75 53.34 -62.30 31.68
CA ASP A 75 52.06 -62.13 30.99
C ASP A 75 52.01 -60.67 30.47
N PRO A 76 51.65 -60.43 29.19
CA PRO A 76 51.59 -59.07 28.69
C PRO A 76 50.59 -58.28 29.53
N VAL A 77 51.07 -57.22 30.20
CA VAL A 77 50.20 -56.30 30.93
C VAL A 77 49.27 -55.63 29.92
N ILE A 78 48.00 -56.03 29.93
CA ILE A 78 47.00 -55.44 29.04
C ILE A 78 46.65 -54.04 29.56
N VAL A 79 47.05 -53.02 28.81
CA VAL A 79 46.68 -51.63 29.08
C VAL A 79 45.35 -51.34 28.40
N THR A 80 44.37 -50.88 29.16
CA THR A 80 43.01 -50.57 28.68
C THR A 80 42.65 -49.13 28.96
N VAL A 81 41.80 -48.53 28.14
CA VAL A 81 41.20 -47.22 28.43
C VAL A 81 40.25 -47.36 29.62
N THR A 82 40.32 -46.41 30.55
CA THR A 82 39.53 -46.39 31.79
C THR A 82 38.61 -45.17 31.89
N GLY A 83 38.82 -44.16 31.05
CA GLY A 83 38.03 -42.94 31.01
C GLY A 83 38.55 -41.93 30.00
N ILE A 84 37.76 -40.88 29.78
CA ILE A 84 38.21 -39.67 29.09
C ILE A 84 37.79 -38.45 29.89
N GLU A 85 38.56 -37.36 29.76
CA GLU A 85 38.23 -36.05 30.30
C GLU A 85 38.41 -34.99 29.23
N LEU A 86 37.58 -33.94 29.24
CA LEU A 86 37.77 -32.81 28.35
C LEU A 86 39.06 -32.07 28.76
N PHE A 87 40.05 -32.02 27.85
CA PHE A 87 41.29 -31.27 28.09
C PHE A 87 41.12 -29.80 27.67
N THR A 88 40.68 -29.59 26.43
CA THR A 88 40.35 -28.26 25.90
C THR A 88 39.02 -28.31 25.15
N ALA A 89 38.17 -27.34 25.42
CA ALA A 89 36.99 -27.06 24.60
C ALA A 89 37.41 -26.49 23.23
N PRO A 90 36.56 -26.55 22.19
CA PRO A 90 36.83 -25.88 20.92
C PRO A 90 37.01 -24.38 21.13
N ALA A 91 37.85 -23.76 20.28
CA ALA A 91 38.11 -22.31 20.37
C ALA A 91 36.84 -21.48 20.10
N LYS A 92 35.95 -22.00 19.25
CA LYS A 92 34.66 -21.39 18.93
C LYS A 92 33.57 -22.06 19.75
N THR A 93 32.81 -21.25 20.48
CA THR A 93 31.69 -21.71 21.32
C THR A 93 30.39 -20.93 21.04
N GLU A 94 30.42 -19.98 20.11
CA GLU A 94 29.26 -19.22 19.63
C GLU A 94 29.14 -19.37 18.12
N TYR A 95 27.95 -19.73 17.63
CA TYR A 95 27.68 -20.04 16.23
C TYR A 95 26.50 -19.24 15.70
N ALA A 96 26.56 -18.82 14.44
CA ALA A 96 25.37 -18.32 13.76
C ALA A 96 24.36 -19.45 13.51
N TYR A 97 23.08 -19.12 13.36
CA TYR A 97 22.06 -20.10 12.99
C TYR A 97 22.42 -20.75 11.65
N GLY A 98 22.38 -22.08 11.58
CA GLY A 98 22.73 -22.87 10.39
C GLY A 98 24.24 -23.07 10.17
N GLU A 99 25.10 -22.52 11.04
CA GLU A 99 26.55 -22.66 10.91
C GLU A 99 27.03 -24.08 11.31
N GLU A 100 28.02 -24.62 10.58
CA GLU A 100 28.60 -25.93 10.87
C GLU A 100 29.47 -25.91 12.15
N LEU A 101 29.54 -27.05 12.84
CA LEU A 101 30.36 -27.20 14.05
C LEU A 101 31.85 -27.17 13.72
N ASP A 102 32.58 -26.27 14.36
CA ASP A 102 34.05 -26.21 14.32
C ASP A 102 34.64 -26.81 15.61
N THR A 103 35.33 -27.93 15.50
CA THR A 103 35.99 -28.63 16.62
C THR A 103 37.47 -28.22 16.79
N THR A 104 37.95 -27.23 16.03
CA THR A 104 39.36 -26.80 16.07
C THR A 104 39.77 -26.39 17.49
N GLY A 105 40.85 -27.00 17.96
CA GLY A 105 41.42 -26.77 19.30
C GLY A 105 40.78 -27.60 20.42
N ALA A 106 39.72 -28.36 20.13
CA ALA A 106 39.16 -29.30 21.09
C ALA A 106 40.05 -30.54 21.24
N ALA A 107 40.32 -30.95 22.47
CA ALA A 107 41.08 -32.15 22.78
C ALA A 107 40.56 -32.81 24.06
N ILE A 108 40.71 -34.13 24.13
CA ILE A 108 40.42 -34.94 25.32
C ILE A 108 41.72 -35.52 25.88
N THR A 109 41.73 -35.80 27.19
CA THR A 109 42.73 -36.65 27.82
C THR A 109 42.16 -38.06 27.94
N VAL A 110 42.84 -39.06 27.37
CA VAL A 110 42.52 -40.48 27.49
C VAL A 110 43.27 -41.07 28.68
N LEU A 111 42.56 -41.74 29.58
CA LEU A 111 43.11 -42.31 30.82
C LEU A 111 43.31 -43.82 30.68
N TYR A 112 44.50 -44.34 30.97
CA TYR A 112 44.80 -45.77 30.85
C TYR A 112 44.94 -46.47 32.22
N SER A 113 44.71 -47.79 32.24
CA SER A 113 44.77 -48.63 33.46
C SER A 113 46.15 -48.73 34.12
N ASN A 114 47.20 -48.22 33.46
CA ASN A 114 48.57 -48.15 33.96
C ASN A 114 48.96 -46.75 34.49
N ASP A 115 47.97 -45.90 34.77
CA ASP A 115 48.13 -44.51 35.25
C ASP A 115 48.86 -43.57 34.28
N THR A 116 48.95 -43.94 33.00
CA THR A 116 49.44 -43.04 31.92
C THR A 116 48.27 -42.39 31.18
N ASN A 117 48.52 -41.24 30.55
CA ASN A 117 47.51 -40.46 29.84
C ASN A 117 48.04 -39.96 28.49
N GLU A 118 47.16 -39.83 27.50
CA GLU A 118 47.46 -39.26 26.17
C GLU A 118 46.43 -38.20 25.79
N GLN A 119 46.83 -37.22 24.97
CA GLN A 119 45.91 -36.22 24.43
C GLN A 119 45.54 -36.57 23.00
N GLU A 120 44.24 -36.53 22.72
CA GLU A 120 43.70 -36.78 21.40
C GLU A 120 42.88 -35.57 20.94
N SER A 121 43.03 -35.18 19.68
CA SER A 121 42.19 -34.14 19.09
C SER A 121 40.77 -34.65 18.91
N VAL A 122 39.79 -33.79 19.19
CA VAL A 122 38.38 -34.11 18.95
C VAL A 122 38.06 -33.80 17.50
N THR A 123 37.52 -34.79 16.78
CA THR A 123 36.97 -34.59 15.44
C THR A 123 35.46 -34.41 15.50
N ALA A 124 34.86 -33.83 14.46
CA ALA A 124 33.40 -33.65 14.39
C ALA A 124 32.63 -34.96 14.52
N GLU A 125 33.17 -36.08 14.02
CA GLU A 125 32.55 -37.41 14.10
C GLU A 125 32.45 -37.96 15.53
N MET A 126 33.32 -37.49 16.43
CA MET A 126 33.29 -37.86 17.85
C MET A 126 32.21 -37.09 18.62
N VAL A 127 31.63 -36.04 18.03
CA VAL A 127 30.73 -35.11 18.72
C VAL A 127 29.28 -35.34 18.31
N THR A 128 28.40 -35.43 19.31
CA THR A 128 26.94 -35.51 19.13
C THR A 128 26.23 -34.44 19.94
N GLY A 129 24.97 -34.15 19.61
CA GLY A 129 24.13 -33.18 20.32
C GLY A 129 24.14 -31.77 19.74
N TYR A 130 24.96 -31.51 18.70
CA TYR A 130 24.91 -30.24 17.97
C TYR A 130 23.75 -30.20 16.99
N ASN A 131 22.99 -29.09 16.99
CA ASN A 131 21.94 -28.79 16.02
C ASN A 131 22.07 -27.33 15.57
N ALA A 132 22.58 -27.09 14.35
CA ALA A 132 22.77 -25.75 13.83
C ALA A 132 21.45 -24.95 13.68
N GLU A 133 20.30 -25.63 13.61
CA GLU A 133 18.97 -25.04 13.43
C GLU A 133 18.21 -24.84 14.76
N GLN A 134 18.87 -25.04 15.90
CA GLN A 134 18.28 -24.85 17.22
C GLN A 134 19.02 -23.76 17.99
N ALA A 135 18.41 -22.58 18.11
CA ALA A 135 18.99 -21.49 18.89
C ALA A 135 19.08 -21.82 20.39
N GLY A 136 20.08 -21.24 21.06
CA GLY A 136 20.33 -21.36 22.49
C GLY A 136 21.58 -22.19 22.82
N GLU A 137 21.79 -22.39 24.12
CA GLU A 137 22.88 -23.21 24.64
C GLU A 137 22.60 -24.70 24.36
N GLN A 138 23.62 -25.40 23.86
CA GLN A 138 23.60 -26.82 23.55
C GLN A 138 24.75 -27.52 24.26
N THR A 139 24.46 -28.62 24.95
CA THR A 139 25.47 -29.49 25.55
C THR A 139 25.82 -30.60 24.57
N LEU A 140 27.05 -30.58 24.09
CA LEU A 140 27.61 -31.53 23.13
C LEU A 140 28.35 -32.63 23.87
N THR A 141 28.26 -33.84 23.36
CA THR A 141 28.89 -35.04 23.93
C THR A 141 29.98 -35.55 22.99
N VAL A 142 31.22 -35.59 23.48
CA VAL A 142 32.36 -36.25 22.84
C VAL A 142 32.36 -37.72 23.26
N THR A 143 32.44 -38.64 22.29
CA THR A 143 32.52 -40.08 22.56
C THR A 143 33.86 -40.63 22.07
N TYR A 144 34.54 -41.40 22.92
CA TYR A 144 35.74 -42.16 22.59
C TYR A 144 35.63 -43.55 23.20
N GLY A 145 35.38 -44.56 22.36
CA GLY A 145 35.03 -45.90 22.83
C GLY A 145 33.69 -45.89 23.59
N GLU A 146 33.70 -46.38 24.83
CA GLU A 146 32.52 -46.39 25.72
C GLU A 146 32.44 -45.17 26.66
N PHE A 147 33.44 -44.28 26.61
CA PHE A 147 33.55 -43.14 27.51
C PHE A 147 33.11 -41.84 26.84
N THR A 148 32.61 -40.91 27.66
CA THR A 148 32.06 -39.64 27.20
C THR A 148 32.56 -38.46 28.03
N ALA A 149 32.68 -37.32 27.38
CA ALA A 149 32.91 -36.01 28.00
C ALA A 149 31.98 -34.98 27.34
N THR A 150 31.73 -33.86 27.98
CA THR A 150 30.78 -32.85 27.48
C THR A 150 31.37 -31.45 27.46
N PHE A 151 30.93 -30.63 26.51
CA PHE A 151 31.16 -29.19 26.47
C PHE A 151 29.92 -28.47 25.95
N ASN A 152 29.82 -27.16 26.19
CA ASN A 152 28.68 -26.37 25.75
C ASN A 152 29.07 -25.43 24.60
N VAL A 153 28.13 -25.20 23.70
CA VAL A 153 28.17 -24.17 22.66
C VAL A 153 26.85 -23.41 22.66
N THR A 154 26.79 -22.24 22.04
CA THR A 154 25.58 -21.45 21.87
C THR A 154 25.34 -21.15 20.41
N VAL A 155 24.14 -21.43 19.92
CA VAL A 155 23.69 -21.07 18.57
C VAL A 155 22.82 -19.82 18.67
N ALA A 156 23.12 -18.79 17.88
CA ALA A 156 22.33 -17.55 17.84
C ALA A 156 20.91 -17.81 17.31
N ALA A 157 19.97 -16.93 17.68
CA ALA A 157 18.64 -16.94 17.09
C ALA A 157 18.72 -16.68 15.58
N ARG A 158 17.87 -17.38 14.80
CA ARG A 158 17.70 -17.10 13.38
C ARG A 158 17.24 -15.66 13.19
N ILE A 159 17.85 -14.95 12.25
CA ILE A 159 17.38 -13.64 11.78
C ILE A 159 16.57 -13.91 10.51
N PRO A 160 15.26 -13.65 10.51
CA PRO A 160 14.43 -13.91 9.34
C PRO A 160 14.74 -12.88 8.24
N GLU A 161 14.73 -13.32 6.99
CA GLU A 161 15.05 -12.47 5.84
C GLU A 161 13.80 -11.77 5.31
N LEU A 162 13.92 -10.52 4.89
CA LEU A 162 12.80 -9.76 4.31
C LEU A 162 12.44 -10.33 2.93
N VAL A 163 11.19 -10.75 2.76
CA VAL A 163 10.68 -11.33 1.51
C VAL A 163 9.90 -10.31 0.70
N SER A 164 9.02 -9.53 1.34
CA SER A 164 8.20 -8.56 0.61
C SER A 164 7.82 -7.34 1.44
N THR A 165 7.51 -6.26 0.74
CA THR A 165 7.00 -5.02 1.29
C THR A 165 5.76 -4.59 0.53
N ALA A 166 4.72 -4.17 1.24
CA ALA A 166 3.44 -3.80 0.63
C ALA A 166 2.83 -2.57 1.30
N LEU A 167 2.24 -1.70 0.49
CA LEU A 167 1.42 -0.57 0.96
C LEU A 167 -0.04 -1.01 1.07
N THR A 168 -0.63 -0.80 2.24
CA THR A 168 -2.08 -0.71 2.39
C THR A 168 -2.47 0.76 2.29
N ALA A 169 -3.23 1.13 1.25
CA ALA A 169 -3.71 2.49 1.05
C ALA A 169 -4.83 2.86 2.06
N PRO A 170 -5.03 4.15 2.39
CA PRO A 170 -6.14 4.57 3.22
C PRO A 170 -7.48 4.30 2.53
N ALA A 171 -8.53 4.02 3.32
CA ALA A 171 -9.85 3.74 2.77
C ALA A 171 -10.54 4.99 2.18
N LYS A 172 -10.21 6.19 2.69
CA LYS A 172 -10.78 7.46 2.21
C LYS A 172 -10.04 7.91 0.95
N THR A 173 -10.73 7.80 -0.19
CA THR A 173 -10.21 8.19 -1.51
C THR A 173 -10.89 9.42 -2.10
N GLU A 174 -11.94 9.95 -1.46
CA GLU A 174 -12.69 11.13 -1.93
C GLU A 174 -12.66 12.25 -0.88
N TYR A 175 -12.42 13.48 -1.33
CA TYR A 175 -12.21 14.66 -0.49
C TYR A 175 -13.00 15.86 -1.02
N ALA A 176 -13.55 16.67 -0.12
CA ALA A 176 -14.04 17.99 -0.51
C ALA A 176 -12.85 18.93 -0.78
N TYR A 177 -13.09 19.99 -1.54
CA TYR A 177 -12.09 21.03 -1.74
C TYR A 177 -11.65 21.63 -0.40
N GLY A 178 -10.35 21.67 -0.15
CA GLY A 178 -9.76 22.18 1.10
C GLY A 178 -9.71 21.18 2.25
N ASP A 179 -10.23 19.95 2.10
CA ASP A 179 -10.11 18.92 3.13
C ASP A 179 -8.65 18.55 3.39
N ALA A 180 -8.32 18.22 4.65
CA ALA A 180 -7.03 17.63 4.97
C ALA A 180 -6.97 16.15 4.54
N LEU A 181 -5.78 15.69 4.14
CA LEU A 181 -5.51 14.29 3.82
C LEU A 181 -5.71 13.41 5.05
N ASP A 182 -6.45 12.31 4.90
CA ASP A 182 -6.68 11.33 5.96
C ASP A 182 -5.93 10.03 5.63
N LEU A 183 -4.89 9.75 6.39
CA LEU A 183 -4.05 8.55 6.26
C LEU A 183 -4.48 7.42 7.20
N SER A 184 -5.66 7.52 7.81
CA SER A 184 -6.15 6.50 8.74
C SER A 184 -6.22 5.12 8.07
N GLY A 185 -5.54 4.14 8.69
CA GLY A 185 -5.44 2.78 8.20
C GLY A 185 -4.38 2.54 7.13
N ALA A 186 -3.72 3.59 6.62
CA ALA A 186 -2.60 3.44 5.71
C ALA A 186 -1.37 2.90 6.46
N LYS A 187 -0.77 1.83 5.93
CA LYS A 187 0.40 1.18 6.55
C LYS A 187 1.29 0.51 5.52
N ILE A 188 2.56 0.41 5.85
CA ILE A 188 3.55 -0.39 5.13
C ILE A 188 3.73 -1.69 5.92
N THR A 189 3.53 -2.83 5.26
CA THR A 189 3.73 -4.17 5.84
C THR A 189 4.99 -4.79 5.27
N TYR A 190 5.89 -5.21 6.15
CA TYR A 190 7.07 -6.01 5.84
C TYR A 190 6.79 -7.46 6.19
N THR A 191 6.99 -8.37 5.24
CA THR A 191 6.79 -9.81 5.44
C THR A 191 8.13 -10.52 5.30
N TYR A 192 8.46 -11.36 6.28
CA TYR A 192 9.69 -12.13 6.32
C TYR A 192 9.49 -13.58 5.86
N ASP A 193 10.58 -14.30 5.65
CA ASP A 193 10.59 -15.68 5.16
C ASP A 193 10.05 -16.72 6.15
N ASP A 194 9.91 -16.35 7.42
CA ASP A 194 9.22 -17.11 8.47
C ASP A 194 7.73 -16.76 8.60
N GLU A 195 7.17 -16.03 7.63
CA GLU A 195 5.79 -15.54 7.58
C GLU A 195 5.43 -14.50 8.65
N THR A 196 6.37 -14.09 9.50
CA THR A 196 6.13 -12.99 10.43
C THR A 196 6.02 -11.65 9.69
N THR A 197 5.36 -10.68 10.33
CA THR A 197 5.18 -9.36 9.75
C THR A 197 5.47 -8.24 10.75
N THR A 198 5.97 -7.12 10.24
CA THR A 198 6.04 -5.84 10.96
C THR A 198 5.31 -4.77 10.17
N GLU A 199 4.68 -3.83 10.89
CA GLU A 199 3.85 -2.79 10.28
C GLU A 199 4.32 -1.39 10.72
N VAL A 200 4.36 -0.47 9.75
CA VAL A 200 4.64 0.96 9.98
C VAL A 200 3.45 1.76 9.50
N ALA A 201 2.84 2.55 10.38
CA ALA A 201 1.78 3.47 10.00
C ALA A 201 2.32 4.57 9.07
N VAL A 202 1.60 4.88 8.00
CA VAL A 202 2.00 5.94 7.07
C VAL A 202 1.72 7.30 7.71
N ALA A 203 2.77 8.10 7.89
CA ALA A 203 2.69 9.46 8.40
C ALA A 203 2.66 10.49 7.27
N ALA A 204 2.20 11.71 7.56
CA ALA A 204 2.03 12.76 6.55
C ALA A 204 3.36 13.12 5.84
N GLU A 205 4.46 13.13 6.58
CA GLU A 205 5.81 13.38 6.04
C GLU A 205 6.32 12.31 5.08
N MET A 206 5.71 11.12 5.07
CA MET A 206 6.03 10.06 4.13
C MET A 206 5.30 10.22 2.79
N VAL A 207 4.34 11.16 2.70
CA VAL A 207 3.43 11.27 1.56
C VAL A 207 3.64 12.58 0.81
N THR A 208 3.72 12.49 -0.51
CA THR A 208 3.82 13.65 -1.41
C THR A 208 2.76 13.56 -2.51
N GLY A 209 2.45 14.70 -3.16
CA GLY A 209 1.53 14.76 -4.29
C GLY A 209 0.10 15.18 -3.96
N TYR A 210 -0.25 15.33 -2.68
CA TYR A 210 -1.58 15.82 -2.27
C TYR A 210 -1.66 17.35 -2.31
N ASN A 211 -2.73 17.89 -2.89
CA ASN A 211 -3.07 19.30 -2.87
C ASN A 211 -4.58 19.49 -2.63
N ALA A 212 -4.96 19.93 -1.44
CA ALA A 212 -6.37 20.12 -1.08
C ALA A 212 -7.10 21.18 -1.94
N GLU A 213 -6.35 22.09 -2.56
CA GLU A 213 -6.88 23.21 -3.35
C GLU A 213 -6.90 22.95 -4.86
N GLN A 214 -6.61 21.71 -5.27
CA GLN A 214 -6.62 21.30 -6.67
C GLN A 214 -7.65 20.19 -6.89
N ALA A 215 -8.73 20.51 -7.61
CA ALA A 215 -9.75 19.54 -7.95
C ALA A 215 -9.23 18.47 -8.94
N GLY A 216 -9.84 17.29 -8.87
CA GLY A 216 -9.55 16.16 -9.76
C GLY A 216 -8.83 15.01 -9.05
N GLU A 217 -8.46 14.00 -9.84
CA GLU A 217 -7.68 12.86 -9.39
C GLU A 217 -6.23 13.28 -9.14
N GLN A 218 -5.66 12.82 -8.03
CA GLN A 218 -4.30 13.07 -7.60
C GLN A 218 -3.62 11.74 -7.26
N THR A 219 -2.42 11.54 -7.80
CA THR A 219 -1.56 10.40 -7.46
C THR A 219 -0.59 10.80 -6.37
N LEU A 220 -0.71 10.15 -5.23
CA LEU A 220 0.13 10.37 -4.06
C LEU A 220 1.21 9.31 -4.01
N THR A 221 2.41 9.71 -3.60
CA THR A 221 3.56 8.81 -3.44
C THR A 221 3.91 8.69 -1.97
N VAL A 222 3.98 7.45 -1.47
CA VAL A 222 4.47 7.10 -0.14
C VAL A 222 5.92 6.66 -0.27
N THR A 223 6.83 7.27 0.49
CA THR A 223 8.25 6.90 0.56
C THR A 223 8.69 6.65 1.99
N TYR A 224 9.32 5.50 2.24
CA TYR A 224 9.91 5.18 3.55
C TYR A 224 11.14 4.28 3.39
N GLY A 225 12.32 4.80 3.70
CA GLY A 225 13.58 4.13 3.36
C GLY A 225 13.73 3.97 1.85
N GLU A 226 13.96 2.73 1.39
CA GLU A 226 14.03 2.39 -0.04
C GLU A 226 12.66 2.01 -0.65
N PHE A 227 11.62 1.90 0.18
CA PHE A 227 10.27 1.58 -0.29
C PHE A 227 9.59 2.80 -0.92
N SER A 228 8.95 2.60 -2.07
CA SER A 228 8.14 3.60 -2.76
C SER A 228 6.92 2.95 -3.39
N ALA A 229 5.74 3.49 -3.11
CA ALA A 229 4.47 3.05 -3.69
C ALA A 229 3.52 4.24 -3.86
N THR A 230 2.52 4.09 -4.73
CA THR A 230 1.55 5.15 -5.00
C THR A 230 0.12 4.70 -4.70
N PHE A 231 -0.74 5.65 -4.41
CA PHE A 231 -2.19 5.48 -4.36
C PHE A 231 -2.86 6.75 -4.90
N THR A 232 -4.13 6.65 -5.29
CA THR A 232 -4.88 7.79 -5.85
C THR A 232 -5.99 8.25 -4.91
N VAL A 233 -6.25 9.55 -4.95
CA VAL A 233 -7.41 10.19 -4.31
C VAL A 233 -8.03 11.19 -5.26
N THR A 234 -9.28 11.58 -5.02
CA THR A 234 -10.01 12.55 -5.81
C THR A 234 -10.47 13.70 -4.94
N VAL A 235 -10.15 14.93 -5.34
CA VAL A 235 -10.63 16.16 -4.68
C VAL A 235 -11.76 16.75 -5.52
N ALA A 236 -12.91 17.01 -4.90
CA ALA A 236 -14.05 17.62 -5.57
C ALA A 236 -13.74 19.06 -6.02
N ALA A 237 -14.47 19.53 -7.05
CA ALA A 237 -14.40 20.94 -7.45
C ALA A 237 -14.83 21.86 -6.30
N ARG A 238 -14.16 23.01 -6.19
CA ARG A 238 -14.59 24.07 -5.27
C ARG A 238 -16.00 24.52 -5.63
N ILE A 239 -16.85 24.66 -4.62
CA ILE A 239 -18.17 25.29 -4.76
C ILE A 239 -18.00 26.75 -4.35
N PRO A 240 -18.14 27.72 -5.27
CA PRO A 240 -17.96 29.12 -4.94
C PRO A 240 -19.10 29.62 -4.06
N GLU A 241 -18.78 30.51 -3.13
CA GLU A 241 -19.76 31.06 -2.16
C GLU A 241 -20.43 32.31 -2.73
N LEU A 242 -21.74 32.47 -2.50
CA LEU A 242 -22.47 33.65 -2.93
C LEU A 242 -22.04 34.89 -2.13
N VAL A 243 -21.59 35.94 -2.82
CA VAL A 243 -21.12 37.18 -2.20
C VAL A 243 -22.16 38.29 -2.27
N SER A 244 -22.73 38.52 -3.46
CA SER A 244 -23.70 39.61 -3.65
C SER A 244 -24.78 39.27 -4.66
N THR A 245 -25.90 39.96 -4.53
CA THR A 245 -27.01 39.92 -5.48
C THR A 245 -27.39 41.34 -5.86
N ALA A 246 -27.65 41.58 -7.14
CA ALA A 246 -27.97 42.92 -7.65
C ALA A 246 -29.07 42.87 -8.71
N LEU A 247 -29.97 43.85 -8.70
CA LEU A 247 -30.94 44.07 -9.77
C LEU A 247 -30.34 45.04 -10.80
N THR A 248 -30.35 44.64 -12.07
CA THR A 248 -30.28 45.56 -13.19
C THR A 248 -31.71 45.92 -13.60
N ALA A 249 -32.10 47.19 -13.47
CA ALA A 249 -33.42 47.66 -13.87
C ALA A 249 -33.56 47.72 -15.41
N PRO A 250 -34.78 47.63 -15.96
CA PRO A 250 -35.00 47.83 -17.39
C PRO A 250 -34.64 49.26 -17.80
N ALA A 251 -34.18 49.44 -19.03
CA ALA A 251 -33.78 50.77 -19.54
C ALA A 251 -34.99 51.71 -19.76
N LYS A 252 -36.16 51.15 -20.07
CA LYS A 252 -37.39 51.93 -20.25
C LYS A 252 -37.98 52.26 -18.88
N THR A 253 -38.06 53.55 -18.56
CA THR A 253 -38.58 54.06 -17.28
C THR A 253 -39.84 54.91 -17.45
N GLU A 254 -40.25 55.19 -18.69
CA GLU A 254 -41.43 56.01 -18.99
C GLU A 254 -42.40 55.23 -19.90
N TYR A 255 -43.69 55.28 -19.55
CA TYR A 255 -44.75 54.51 -20.17
C TYR A 255 -45.96 55.41 -20.45
N ALA A 256 -46.54 55.31 -21.64
CA ALA A 256 -47.80 56.00 -21.91
C ALA A 256 -48.95 55.29 -21.15
N TYR A 257 -50.02 56.02 -20.83
CA TYR A 257 -51.23 55.44 -20.25
C TYR A 257 -51.71 54.24 -21.08
N GLY A 258 -51.85 53.08 -20.44
CA GLY A 258 -52.24 51.81 -21.06
C GLY A 258 -51.07 50.91 -21.52
N ASP A 259 -49.82 51.41 -21.54
CA ASP A 259 -48.66 50.61 -21.95
C ASP A 259 -48.38 49.45 -20.97
N ALA A 260 -48.02 48.29 -21.52
CA ALA A 260 -47.53 47.18 -20.73
C ALA A 260 -46.11 47.47 -20.20
N LEU A 261 -45.80 46.95 -19.01
CA LEU A 261 -44.46 47.03 -18.43
C LEU A 261 -43.47 46.25 -19.30
N ASP A 262 -42.40 46.94 -19.71
CA ASP A 262 -41.32 46.34 -20.49
C ASP A 262 -40.17 45.99 -19.56
N LEU A 263 -39.96 44.69 -19.34
CA LEU A 263 -38.89 44.13 -18.50
C LEU A 263 -37.63 43.78 -19.32
N SER A 264 -37.56 44.18 -20.59
CA SER A 264 -36.40 43.90 -21.44
C SER A 264 -35.12 44.43 -20.82
N GLY A 265 -34.13 43.55 -20.66
CA GLY A 265 -32.85 43.85 -20.03
C GLY A 265 -32.85 43.85 -18.51
N ALA A 266 -34.01 43.71 -17.86
CA ALA A 266 -34.08 43.56 -16.41
C ALA A 266 -33.57 42.16 -15.99
N LYS A 267 -32.59 42.11 -15.09
CA LYS A 267 -31.98 40.87 -14.63
C LYS A 267 -31.52 40.95 -13.18
N ILE A 268 -31.54 39.81 -12.51
CA ILE A 268 -30.92 39.61 -11.20
C ILE A 268 -29.57 38.95 -11.44
N THR A 269 -28.50 39.59 -11.00
CA THR A 269 -27.13 39.06 -11.08
C THR A 269 -26.69 38.55 -9.71
N TYR A 270 -26.29 37.28 -9.65
CA TYR A 270 -25.65 36.66 -8.50
C TYR A 270 -24.15 36.65 -8.74
N THR A 271 -23.38 37.23 -7.83
CA THR A 271 -21.91 37.27 -7.90
C THR A 271 -21.34 36.40 -6.78
N TYR A 272 -20.43 35.50 -7.15
CA TYR A 272 -19.76 34.59 -6.22
C TYR A 272 -18.36 35.09 -5.85
N ASP A 273 -17.74 34.44 -4.86
CA ASP A 273 -16.42 34.80 -4.34
C ASP A 273 -15.25 34.53 -5.27
N ASP A 274 -15.47 33.73 -6.32
CA ASP A 274 -14.55 33.53 -7.44
C ASP A 274 -14.78 34.52 -8.60
N GLU A 275 -15.58 35.56 -8.37
CA GLU A 275 -15.98 36.59 -9.34
C GLU A 275 -16.87 36.09 -10.49
N THR A 276 -17.22 34.81 -10.52
CA THR A 276 -18.19 34.30 -11.50
C THR A 276 -19.58 34.87 -11.22
N THR A 277 -20.42 34.88 -12.25
CA THR A 277 -21.79 35.38 -12.14
C THR A 277 -22.80 34.45 -12.78
N THR A 278 -23.96 34.30 -12.15
CA THR A 278 -25.16 33.76 -12.80
C THR A 278 -26.23 34.85 -12.92
N GLU A 279 -26.98 34.83 -14.02
CA GLU A 279 -28.01 35.83 -14.31
C GLU A 279 -29.38 35.18 -14.47
N VAL A 280 -30.40 35.78 -13.87
CA VAL A 280 -31.80 35.39 -14.01
C VAL A 280 -32.56 36.57 -14.62
N ALA A 281 -33.20 36.37 -15.78
CA ALA A 281 -34.04 37.39 -16.38
C ALA A 281 -35.29 37.64 -15.53
N VAL A 282 -35.63 38.90 -15.29
CA VAL A 282 -36.83 39.28 -14.54
C VAL A 282 -38.06 39.03 -15.42
N THR A 283 -39.02 38.26 -14.91
CA THR A 283 -40.28 37.98 -15.61
C THR A 283 -41.45 38.73 -14.96
N ALA A 284 -42.57 38.81 -15.67
CA ALA A 284 -43.78 39.47 -15.17
C ALA A 284 -44.32 38.84 -13.86
N GLU A 285 -44.04 37.55 -13.62
CA GLU A 285 -44.44 36.83 -12.40
C GLU A 285 -43.60 37.24 -11.19
N MET A 286 -42.42 37.83 -11.40
CA MET A 286 -41.52 38.29 -10.35
C MET A 286 -41.81 39.73 -9.91
N VAL A 287 -42.72 40.44 -10.58
CA VAL A 287 -42.92 41.88 -10.37
C VAL A 287 -44.32 42.24 -9.86
N THR A 288 -44.37 43.22 -8.98
CA THR A 288 -45.62 43.82 -8.45
C THR A 288 -45.49 45.34 -8.36
N GLY A 289 -46.61 46.04 -8.20
CA GLY A 289 -46.62 47.50 -7.98
C GLY A 289 -46.76 48.36 -9.24
N TYR A 290 -46.73 47.77 -10.43
CA TYR A 290 -47.03 48.48 -11.69
C TYR A 290 -48.52 48.44 -12.04
N SER A 291 -49.06 49.58 -12.48
CA SER A 291 -50.40 49.77 -13.02
C SER A 291 -50.35 50.65 -14.26
N SER A 292 -50.68 50.11 -15.44
CA SER A 292 -50.65 50.87 -16.70
C SER A 292 -51.67 52.02 -16.77
N ILE A 293 -52.63 52.06 -15.85
CA ILE A 293 -53.74 53.03 -15.81
C ILE A 293 -53.64 54.02 -14.64
N THR A 294 -52.56 53.99 -13.86
CA THR A 294 -52.35 54.94 -12.76
C THR A 294 -51.25 55.92 -13.16
N LEU A 295 -51.59 57.20 -13.31
CA LEU A 295 -50.61 58.23 -13.72
C LEU A 295 -49.61 58.54 -12.59
N GLY A 296 -48.40 58.95 -12.98
CA GLY A 296 -47.33 59.37 -12.07
C GLY A 296 -46.24 58.32 -11.85
N GLU A 297 -45.37 58.60 -10.89
CA GLU A 297 -44.28 57.71 -10.49
C GLU A 297 -44.82 56.48 -9.75
N GLN A 298 -44.33 55.31 -10.13
CA GLN A 298 -44.70 54.03 -9.56
C GLN A 298 -43.45 53.23 -9.16
N THR A 299 -43.50 52.63 -7.98
CA THR A 299 -42.47 51.72 -7.49
C THR A 299 -42.82 50.28 -7.90
N VAL A 300 -41.99 49.71 -8.76
CA VAL A 300 -42.07 48.30 -9.16
C VAL A 300 -41.18 47.48 -8.24
N THR A 301 -41.75 46.46 -7.60
CA THR A 301 -41.03 45.55 -6.70
C THR A 301 -40.75 44.25 -7.43
N VAL A 302 -39.48 43.83 -7.44
CA VAL A 302 -39.00 42.54 -7.96
C VAL A 302 -38.75 41.59 -6.79
N THR A 303 -39.35 40.40 -6.81
CA THR A 303 -39.15 39.34 -5.82
C THR A 303 -38.81 38.02 -6.48
N TYR A 304 -37.70 37.39 -6.07
CA TYR A 304 -37.31 36.06 -6.54
C TYR A 304 -36.57 35.30 -5.43
N GLY A 305 -37.21 34.26 -4.88
CA GLY A 305 -36.72 33.59 -3.67
C GLY A 305 -36.66 34.56 -2.48
N GLU A 306 -35.48 34.70 -1.87
CA GLU A 306 -35.23 35.67 -0.78
C GLU A 306 -34.80 37.06 -1.29
N PHE A 307 -34.55 37.21 -2.60
CA PHE A 307 -34.17 38.48 -3.20
C PHE A 307 -35.37 39.42 -3.31
N GLY A 308 -35.19 40.67 -2.89
CA GLY A 308 -36.15 41.76 -3.05
C GLY A 308 -35.46 43.07 -3.39
N ALA A 309 -35.88 43.70 -4.49
CA ALA A 309 -35.39 45.01 -4.90
C ALA A 309 -36.50 45.80 -5.61
N THR A 310 -36.33 47.11 -5.73
CA THR A 310 -37.31 47.98 -6.38
C THR A 310 -36.66 48.84 -7.44
N PHE A 311 -37.42 49.20 -8.47
CA PHE A 311 -37.08 50.27 -9.41
C PHE A 311 -38.31 51.15 -9.64
N THR A 312 -38.10 52.36 -10.16
CA THR A 312 -39.16 53.34 -10.40
C THR A 312 -39.43 53.51 -11.88
N VAL A 313 -40.71 53.60 -12.24
CA VAL A 313 -41.17 53.95 -13.58
C VAL A 313 -42.20 55.06 -13.49
N THR A 314 -42.45 55.79 -14.58
CA THR A 314 -43.45 56.86 -14.65
C THR A 314 -44.46 56.57 -15.75
N VAL A 315 -45.75 56.64 -15.40
CA VAL A 315 -46.84 56.56 -16.38
C VAL A 315 -47.38 57.96 -16.66
N PHE A 316 -47.45 58.36 -17.92
CA PHE A 316 -47.88 59.70 -18.33
C PHE A 316 -48.91 59.66 -19.48
N VAL A 317 -49.63 60.76 -19.68
CA VAL A 317 -50.45 60.96 -20.87
C VAL A 317 -49.61 61.70 -21.91
N PRO A 318 -49.41 61.15 -23.12
CA PRO A 318 -48.62 61.82 -24.14
C PRO A 318 -49.26 63.14 -24.58
N SER A 319 -48.46 64.20 -24.65
CA SER A 319 -48.91 65.52 -25.09
C SER A 319 -49.48 65.46 -26.51
N GLY A 320 -50.75 65.87 -26.67
CA GLY A 320 -51.47 65.82 -27.96
C GLY A 320 -52.59 64.78 -28.03
N THR A 321 -52.81 64.01 -26.96
CA THR A 321 -54.03 63.19 -26.78
C THR A 321 -54.93 63.88 -25.75
N ASP A 322 -56.18 64.17 -26.13
CA ASP A 322 -57.18 64.78 -25.24
C ASP A 322 -57.59 63.76 -24.16
N PRO A 323 -57.33 64.02 -22.86
CA PRO A 323 -57.67 63.08 -21.78
C PRO A 323 -59.19 62.91 -21.57
N TYR A 324 -60.03 63.67 -22.30
CA TYR A 324 -61.49 63.58 -22.24
C TYR A 324 -62.15 62.97 -23.48
N ALA A 325 -61.41 62.33 -24.39
CA ALA A 325 -62.00 61.72 -25.59
C ALA A 325 -62.76 60.39 -25.34
N TYR A 326 -62.84 59.89 -24.10
CA TYR A 326 -63.70 58.76 -23.74
C TYR A 326 -64.92 59.25 -22.96
N ASP A 327 -65.85 59.87 -23.69
CA ASP A 327 -67.23 60.02 -23.24
C ASP A 327 -67.99 58.71 -23.46
N CYS A 328 -68.49 58.16 -22.35
CA CYS A 328 -69.73 57.41 -22.17
C CYS A 328 -70.22 56.47 -23.28
N TYR A 329 -70.25 55.15 -23.02
CA TYR A 329 -71.36 54.25 -23.39
C TYR A 329 -71.51 53.12 -22.37
#